data_AF-A0A359G127-F1
#
_entry.id   AF-A0A359G127-F1
#
_cell.length_a   1.000
_cell.length_b   1.000
_cell.length_c   1.000
_cell.angle_alpha   90.00
_cell.angle_beta   90.00
_cell.angle_gamma   90.00
#
_symmetry.space_group_name_H-M   'P 1'
#
loop_
_entity.id
_entity.type
_entity.pdbx_description
1 polymer ?
#
loop_
_entity_poly.entity_id
_entity_poly.type
_entity_poly.pdbx_seq_one_letter_code
_entity_poly.pdbx_strand_id
1 'polypeptide(L)' 'YAKTMRNAVKSLRLTTDKEAAATLYPKVVSMIDKLAKKNVIHKNKASNLKANLAKHINTLA' A
#
# COMPACT_ATOMS: atom_id res chain seq x y z
N TYR A 1 5.97 -4.49 -15.01
CA TYR A 1 6.33 -5.40 -13.90
C TYR A 1 5.89 -4.81 -12.55
N ALA A 2 5.76 -5.62 -11.49
CA ALA A 2 5.08 -5.35 -10.20
C ALA A 2 3.53 -5.48 -10.19
N LYS A 3 2.97 -6.51 -10.85
CA LYS A 3 1.52 -6.81 -10.84
C LYS A 3 1.03 -7.18 -9.43
N THR A 4 1.85 -7.90 -8.66
CA THR A 4 1.56 -8.33 -7.28
C THR A 4 1.39 -7.15 -6.33
N MET A 5 2.27 -6.14 -6.40
CA MET A 5 2.13 -4.92 -5.60
C MET A 5 0.88 -4.13 -6.00
N ARG A 6 0.61 -3.97 -7.30
CA ARG A 6 -0.60 -3.29 -7.76
C ARG A 6 -1.88 -4.00 -7.32
N ASN A 7 -1.91 -5.32 -7.37
CA ASN A 7 -3.06 -6.11 -6.92
C ASN A 7 -3.25 -5.96 -5.40
N ALA A 8 -2.19 -6.05 -4.60
CA ALA A 8 -2.27 -5.86 -3.15
C ALA A 8 -2.76 -4.45 -2.77
N VAL A 9 -2.27 -3.41 -3.47
CA VAL A 9 -2.76 -2.03 -3.30
C VAL A 9 -4.21 -1.89 -3.73
N LYS A 10 -4.64 -2.57 -4.80
CA LYS A 10 -6.05 -2.58 -5.24
C LYS A 10 -6.94 -3.25 -4.21
N SER A 11 -6.55 -4.42 -3.69
CA SER A 11 -7.30 -5.13 -2.66
C SER A 11 -7.49 -4.27 -1.40
N LEU A 12 -6.44 -3.59 -0.93
CA LEU A 12 -6.52 -2.71 0.24
C LEU A 12 -7.39 -1.45 0.03
N ARG A 13 -7.63 -1.05 -1.23
CA ARG A 13 -8.56 0.04 -1.56
C ARG A 13 -10.00 -0.40 -1.72
N LEU A 14 -10.24 -1.70 -1.90
CA LEU A 14 -11.57 -2.28 -2.04
C LEU A 14 -12.11 -2.78 -0.70
N THR A 15 -11.24 -3.02 0.28
CA THR A 15 -11.64 -3.35 1.65
C THR A 15 -12.30 -2.15 2.31
N THR A 16 -13.53 -2.34 2.79
CA THR A 16 -14.32 -1.34 3.51
C THR A 16 -14.14 -1.42 5.02
N ASP A 17 -13.66 -2.55 5.54
CA ASP A 17 -13.44 -2.75 6.98
C ASP A 17 -12.09 -2.18 7.43
N LYS A 18 -12.15 -1.25 8.38
CA LYS A 18 -10.99 -0.55 8.93
C LYS A 18 -10.00 -1.48 9.63
N GLU A 19 -10.48 -2.44 10.41
CA GLU A 19 -9.62 -3.40 11.13
C GLU A 19 -8.89 -4.33 10.16
N ALA A 20 -9.60 -4.84 9.16
CA ALA A 20 -9.00 -5.65 8.10
C ALA A 20 -7.96 -4.85 7.29
N ALA A 21 -8.25 -3.58 6.99
CA ALA A 21 -7.32 -2.72 6.28
C ALA A 21 -6.05 -2.40 7.12
N ALA A 22 -6.20 -2.19 8.43
CA ALA A 22 -5.09 -1.92 9.35
C ALA A 22 -4.14 -3.11 9.47
N THR A 23 -4.66 -4.34 9.52
CA THR A 23 -3.81 -5.55 9.56
C THR A 23 -3.11 -5.84 8.23
N LEU A 24 -3.76 -5.51 7.10
CA LEU A 24 -3.21 -5.75 5.77
C LEU A 24 -2.16 -4.68 5.38
N TYR A 25 -2.25 -3.48 5.96
CA TYR A 25 -1.40 -2.34 5.63
C TYR A 25 0.12 -2.60 5.80
N PRO A 26 0.62 -3.13 6.92
CA PRO A 26 2.04 -3.44 7.09
C PRO A 26 2.60 -4.37 6.02
N LYS A 27 1.79 -5.36 5.58
CA LYS A 27 2.16 -6.30 4.53
C LYS A 27 2.34 -5.58 3.19
N VAL A 28 1.42 -4.70 2.82
CA VAL A 28 1.49 -3.91 1.58
C VAL A 28 2.66 -2.93 1.61
N VAL A 29 2.90 -2.26 2.75
CA VAL A 29 4.04 -1.37 2.95
C VAL A 29 5.36 -2.10 2.73
N SER A 30 5.52 -3.29 3.31
CA SER A 30 6.74 -4.10 3.14
C SER A 30 7.01 -4.45 1.67
N MET A 31 5.98 -4.68 0.87
CA MET A 31 6.10 -4.95 -0.56
C MET A 31 6.54 -3.71 -1.35
N ILE A 32 5.97 -2.55 -1.02
CA ILE A 32 6.31 -1.26 -1.65
C ILE A 32 7.78 -0.92 -1.37
N ASP A 33 8.22 -1.06 -0.12
CA ASP A 33 9.58 -0.72 0.28
C ASP A 33 10.62 -1.68 -0.33
N LYS A 34 10.30 -2.97 -0.46
CA LYS A 34 11.15 -3.93 -1.19
C LYS A 34 11.35 -3.54 -2.66
N LEU A 35 10.30 -3.06 -3.33
CA LEU A 35 10.38 -2.64 -4.74
C LEU A 35 11.09 -1.29 -4.91
N ALA A 36 10.94 -0.39 -3.93
CA ALA A 36 11.67 0.86 -3.89
C ALA A 36 13.18 0.63 -3.73
N LYS A 37 13.58 -0.28 -2.83
CA LYS A 37 15.00 -0.67 -2.64
C LYS A 37 15.62 -1.27 -3.89
N LYS A 38 14.83 -2.00 -4.68
CA LYS A 38 15.26 -2.58 -5.97
C LYS A 38 15.20 -1.58 -7.14
N ASN A 39 14.94 -0.30 -6.87
CA ASN A 39 14.79 0.77 -7.87
C ASN A 39 13.70 0.51 -8.94
N VAL A 40 12.77 -0.41 -8.69
CA VAL A 40 11.62 -0.68 -9.58
C VAL A 40 10.59 0.45 -9.48
N ILE A 41 10.50 1.09 -8.32
CA ILE A 41 9.63 2.23 -8.04
C ILE A 41 10.48 3.32 -7.40
N HIS A 42 10.33 4.56 -7.86
CA HIS A 42 11.05 5.70 -7.28
C HIS A 42 10.68 5.91 -5.80
N LYS A 43 11.64 6.26 -4.94
CA LYS A 43 11.45 6.49 -3.50
C LYS A 43 10.28 7.44 -3.19
N ASN A 44 10.15 8.53 -3.94
CA ASN A 44 9.06 9.49 -3.76
C ASN A 44 7.69 8.86 -4.10
N LYS A 45 7.63 8.00 -5.11
CA LYS A 45 6.39 7.31 -5.48
C LYS A 45 5.99 6.29 -4.41
N ALA A 46 6.97 5.56 -3.85
CA ALA A 46 6.74 4.67 -2.72
C ALA A 46 6.19 5.43 -1.50
N SER A 47 6.81 6.55 -1.12
CA SER A 47 6.32 7.41 -0.02
C SER A 47 4.91 7.95 -0.27
N ASN A 48 4.63 8.44 -1.49
CA ASN A 48 3.30 8.93 -1.86
C ASN A 48 2.24 7.83 -1.79
N LEU A 49 2.55 6.60 -2.21
CA LEU A 49 1.63 5.48 -2.09
C LEU A 49 1.34 5.13 -0.63
N LYS A 50 2.36 5.08 0.23
CA LYS A 50 2.19 4.82 1.67
C LYS A 50 1.31 5.86 2.34
N ALA A 51 1.56 7.15 2.06
CA ALA A 51 0.78 8.25 2.61
C ALA A 51 -0.69 8.21 2.16
N ASN A 52 -0.94 7.97 0.87
CA ASN A 52 -2.32 7.90 0.34
C ASN A 52 -3.10 6.70 0.89
N LEU A 53 -2.43 5.56 1.11
CA LEU A 53 -3.08 4.39 1.69
C LEU A 53 -3.37 4.59 3.18
N ALA A 54 -2.47 5.21 3.94
CA ALA A 54 -2.74 5.57 5.34
C ALA A 54 -3.92 6.55 5.45
N LYS A 55 -3.98 7.56 4.58
CA LYS A 55 -5.14 8.48 4.51
C LYS A 55 -6.43 7.73 4.25
N HIS A 56 -6.43 6.79 3.32
CA HIS A 56 -7.61 5.99 3.01
C HIS A 56 -8.10 5.17 4.23
N ILE A 57 -7.18 4.52 4.95
CA ILE A 57 -7.52 3.77 6.17
C ILE A 57 -8.09 4.70 7.25
N ASN A 58 -7.52 5.89 7.40
CA ASN A 58 -8.01 6.87 8.38
C ASN A 58 -9.39 7.44 8.01
N THR A 59 -9.73 7.51 6.72
CA THR A 59 -11.06 7.93 6.25
C THR A 59 -12.11 6.82 6.34
N LEU A 60 -11.70 5.55 6.46
CA LEU A 60 -12.62 4.47 6.76
C LEU A 60 -13.01 4.60 8.24
N ALA A 61 -14.32 4.69 8.50
CA ALA A 61 -14.89 4.88 9.84
C ALA A 61 -14.61 3.66 10.72
#